data_AF-A0A7I0KDJ0-F1
#
_entry.id   AF-A0A7I0KDJ0-F1
#
_cell.length_a   1.000
_cell.length_b   1.000
_cell.length_c   1.000
_cell.angle_alpha   90.00
_cell.angle_beta   90.00
_cell.angle_gamma   90.00
#
_symmetry.space_group_name_H-M   'P 1'
#
loop_
_entity.id
_entity.type
_entity.pdbx_description
1 polymer ?
#
loop_
_entity_poly.entity_id
_entity_poly.type
_entity_poly.pdbx_seq_one_letter_code
_entity_poly.pdbx_strand_id
1 'polypeptide(L)'
;MSRRSKDQGTPVPLQGTSSQGSRRTLATVLALAFHVVPAAAHQAPAGWQYDSSCCSGVDCYQAPASDVKETRNGYQLSTGELIPYSDHRIKRSHDEYFHECKPGGDAKPQRSYCLYVPDRGM
;
A
#
# COMPACT_ATOMS: atom_id res chain seq x y z
N MET A 1 -43.41 -7.52 92.28
CA MET A 1 -44.60 -7.17 91.47
C MET A 1 -44.22 -7.27 90.00
N SER A 2 -44.85 -8.18 89.27
CA SER A 2 -44.58 -8.49 87.86
C SER A 2 -45.89 -8.37 87.07
N ARG A 3 -45.89 -7.63 85.97
CA ARG A 3 -46.88 -7.66 84.86
C ARG A 3 -46.09 -7.32 83.57
N ARG A 4 -45.90 -8.28 82.63
CA ARG A 4 -46.62 -8.47 81.35
C ARG A 4 -46.80 -7.15 80.56
N SER A 5 -46.61 -7.02 79.25
CA SER A 5 -46.53 -7.90 78.06
C SER A 5 -46.00 -7.01 76.91
N LYS A 6 -44.99 -7.41 76.12
CA LYS A 6 -45.06 -7.84 74.71
C LYS A 6 -45.73 -6.88 73.72
N ASP A 7 -44.96 -6.40 72.73
CA ASP A 7 -45.26 -6.19 71.29
C ASP A 7 -43.99 -5.59 70.63
N GLN A 8 -43.17 -6.34 69.88
CA GLN A 8 -43.27 -6.69 68.45
C GLN A 8 -43.64 -5.50 67.53
N GLY A 9 -42.62 -4.78 67.07
CA GLY A 9 -42.66 -3.88 65.92
C GLY A 9 -41.49 -4.19 64.98
N THR A 10 -41.82 -4.72 63.80
CA THR A 10 -40.93 -5.12 62.72
C THR A 10 -40.19 -3.90 62.11
N PRO A 11 -38.93 -4.04 61.65
CA PRO A 11 -38.22 -2.94 61.01
C PRO A 11 -38.75 -2.66 59.59
N VAL A 12 -38.97 -1.37 59.30
CA VAL A 12 -39.18 -0.84 57.94
C VAL A 12 -37.82 -0.83 57.21
N PRO A 13 -37.68 -1.41 56.01
CA PRO A 13 -36.46 -1.27 55.23
C PRO A 13 -36.44 0.11 54.55
N LEU A 14 -35.46 0.94 54.93
CA LEU A 14 -35.11 2.16 54.21
C LEU A 14 -34.55 1.77 52.83
N GLN A 15 -35.26 2.18 51.78
CA GLN A 15 -34.80 2.08 50.39
C GLN A 15 -33.66 3.09 50.17
N GLY A 16 -32.43 2.63 50.36
CA GLY A 16 -31.21 3.40 50.16
C GLY A 16 -30.56 3.12 48.81
N THR A 17 -30.57 4.14 47.96
CA THR A 17 -29.58 4.45 46.92
C THR A 17 -29.32 3.41 45.83
N SER A 18 -29.92 3.68 44.67
CA SER A 18 -29.30 3.48 43.36
C SER A 18 -27.85 3.96 43.35
N SER A 19 -26.93 3.05 43.06
CA SER A 19 -25.74 3.36 42.26
C SER A 19 -25.32 2.05 41.61
N GLN A 20 -25.75 1.85 40.37
CA GLN A 20 -25.27 0.77 39.52
C GLN A 20 -23.75 0.96 39.42
N GLY A 21 -23.01 0.13 40.17
CA GLY A 21 -21.58 -0.04 39.99
C GLY A 21 -21.34 -0.60 38.59
N SER A 22 -21.18 0.31 37.63
CA SER A 22 -20.76 0.01 36.26
C SER A 22 -19.46 -0.78 36.35
N ARG A 23 -19.58 -2.06 36.05
CA ARG A 23 -18.47 -3.00 35.97
C ARG A 23 -17.50 -2.47 34.93
N ARG A 24 -16.31 -2.13 35.39
CA ARG A 24 -15.10 -1.79 34.65
C ARG A 24 -15.10 -2.37 33.22
N THR A 25 -15.28 -1.52 32.22
CA THR A 25 -14.67 -1.75 30.90
C THR A 25 -13.38 -0.94 30.90
N LEU A 26 -12.28 -1.63 31.22
CA LEU A 26 -10.94 -1.14 30.91
C LEU A 26 -10.86 -0.81 29.43
N ALA A 27 -10.40 0.40 29.15
CA ALA A 27 -10.05 0.89 27.83
C ALA A 27 -9.25 -0.16 27.05
N THR A 28 -9.76 -0.56 25.88
CA THR A 28 -8.99 -1.25 24.85
C THR A 28 -9.17 -0.49 23.55
N VAL A 29 -8.62 0.72 23.49
CA VAL A 29 -8.31 1.40 22.22
C VAL A 29 -6.84 1.09 21.93
N LEU A 30 -6.53 -0.14 21.53
CA LEU A 30 -5.19 -0.49 21.08
C LEU A 30 -5.20 -1.72 20.19
N ALA A 31 -5.55 -1.54 18.91
CA ALA A 31 -5.05 -2.38 17.82
C ALA A 31 -5.55 -1.84 16.47
N LEU A 32 -4.92 -0.76 15.98
CA LEU A 32 -4.61 -0.71 14.55
C LEU A 32 -3.11 -0.41 14.47
N ALA A 33 -2.32 -1.48 14.62
CA ALA A 33 -0.94 -1.48 14.18
C ALA A 33 -0.97 -1.18 12.67
N PHE A 34 -0.51 0.01 12.29
CA PHE A 34 -0.28 0.34 10.90
C PHE A 34 0.74 -0.66 10.35
N HIS A 35 0.30 -1.56 9.46
CA HIS A 35 1.19 -2.36 8.66
C HIS A 35 1.92 -1.43 7.70
N VAL A 36 3.05 -0.88 8.14
CA VAL A 36 3.97 -0.15 7.25
C VAL A 36 4.62 -1.18 6.36
N VAL A 37 4.02 -1.45 5.20
CA VAL A 37 4.67 -2.22 4.15
C VAL A 37 5.82 -1.35 3.63
N PRO A 38 7.08 -1.82 3.66
CA PRO A 38 8.16 -1.07 3.05
C PRO A 38 7.85 -0.92 1.57
N ALA A 39 7.67 0.32 1.11
CA ALA A 39 7.65 0.61 -0.31
C ALA A 39 9.07 0.38 -0.81
N ALA A 40 9.32 -0.74 -1.49
CA ALA A 40 10.59 -0.90 -2.17
C ALA A 40 10.57 0.07 -3.35
N ALA A 41 11.44 1.09 -3.32
CA ALA A 41 11.59 2.09 -4.38
C ALA A 41 11.93 1.48 -5.76
N HIS A 42 12.10 0.15 -5.84
CA HIS A 42 12.47 -0.61 -7.03
C HIS A 42 11.45 -1.69 -7.39
N GLN A 43 10.23 -1.60 -6.84
CA GLN A 43 9.08 -2.34 -7.32
C GLN A 43 8.24 -1.48 -8.25
N ALA A 44 7.62 -2.12 -9.24
CA ALA A 44 6.54 -1.51 -10.00
C ALA A 44 5.33 -1.23 -9.09
N PRO A 45 4.44 -0.29 -9.44
CA PRO A 45 3.22 0.00 -8.67
C PRO A 45 2.34 -1.23 -8.38
N ALA A 46 2.35 -2.23 -9.27
CA ALA A 46 1.63 -3.49 -9.08
C ALA A 46 2.34 -4.50 -8.13
N GLY A 47 3.50 -4.15 -7.58
CA GLY A 47 4.21 -4.93 -6.55
C GLY A 47 5.24 -5.94 -7.07
N TRP A 48 5.42 -6.07 -8.39
CA TRP A 48 6.46 -6.91 -8.98
C TRP A 48 7.83 -6.19 -9.04
N GLN A 49 8.91 -6.95 -9.17
CA GLN A 49 10.28 -6.42 -9.19
C GLN A 49 10.85 -6.41 -10.60
N TYR A 50 11.50 -5.31 -10.97
CA TYR A 50 12.26 -5.21 -12.21
C TYR A 50 13.48 -6.14 -12.19
N ASP A 51 13.90 -6.62 -13.37
CA ASP A 51 15.13 -7.36 -13.55
C ASP A 51 16.32 -6.55 -13.01
N SER A 52 17.18 -7.20 -12.21
CA SER A 52 18.39 -6.57 -11.67
C SER A 52 19.31 -6.07 -12.78
N SER A 53 19.40 -6.76 -13.91
CA SER A 53 20.18 -6.32 -15.08
C SER A 53 19.72 -4.99 -15.65
N CYS A 54 18.48 -4.57 -15.40
CA CYS A 54 17.92 -3.32 -15.87
C CYS A 54 18.00 -2.23 -14.80
N CYS A 55 17.55 -2.55 -13.58
CA CYS A 55 17.18 -1.53 -12.62
C CYS A 55 18.07 -1.43 -11.38
N SER A 56 19.14 -2.24 -11.21
CA SER A 56 20.06 -2.33 -10.03
C SER A 56 20.27 -1.05 -9.17
N GLY A 57 19.25 -0.51 -8.49
CA GLY A 57 19.27 0.75 -7.74
C GLY A 57 19.00 2.05 -8.52
N VAL A 58 18.55 2.01 -9.77
CA VAL A 58 18.23 3.20 -10.59
C VAL A 58 16.73 3.49 -10.67
N ASP A 59 16.38 4.70 -11.10
CA ASP A 59 14.99 5.15 -11.21
C ASP A 59 14.25 4.39 -12.32
N CYS A 60 13.28 3.57 -11.89
CA CYS A 60 12.36 2.86 -12.76
C CYS A 60 10.94 3.34 -12.44
N TYR A 61 10.18 3.68 -13.48
CA TYR A 61 8.85 4.25 -13.31
C TYR A 61 7.88 3.68 -14.33
N GLN A 62 6.60 3.66 -13.94
CA GLN A 62 5.51 3.42 -14.88
C GLN A 62 5.46 4.57 -15.88
N ALA A 63 5.82 4.29 -17.13
CA ALA A 63 5.83 5.27 -18.18
C ALA A 63 4.39 5.54 -18.66
N PRO A 64 3.98 6.82 -18.81
CA PRO A 64 2.72 7.13 -19.46
C PRO A 64 2.65 6.49 -20.85
N ALA A 65 1.48 5.96 -21.25
CA ALA A 65 1.34 5.40 -22.59
C ALA A 65 1.64 6.41 -23.71
N SER A 66 1.47 7.71 -23.45
CA SER A 66 1.85 8.80 -24.36
C SER A 66 3.36 8.92 -24.59
N ASP A 67 4.17 8.43 -23.65
CA ASP A 67 5.63 8.55 -23.69
C ASP A 67 6.27 7.41 -24.49
N VAL A 68 5.49 6.39 -24.85
CA VAL A 68 5.95 5.25 -25.63
C VAL A 68 5.08 5.10 -26.87
N LYS A 69 5.61 5.55 -28.01
CA LYS A 69 4.99 5.36 -29.31
C LYS A 69 5.54 4.10 -29.95
N GLU A 70 4.68 3.11 -30.15
CA GLU A 70 5.03 1.98 -31.00
C GLU A 70 5.10 2.41 -32.48
N THR A 71 6.11 1.93 -33.19
CA THR A 71 6.37 2.24 -34.60
C THR A 71 6.70 0.96 -35.35
N ARG A 72 6.75 1.03 -36.68
CA ARG A 72 7.20 -0.10 -37.53
C ARG A 72 8.61 -0.62 -37.22
N ASN A 73 9.43 0.17 -36.54
CA ASN A 73 10.85 -0.15 -36.30
C ASN A 73 11.15 -0.45 -34.81
N GLY A 74 10.17 -0.30 -33.91
CA GLY A 74 10.36 -0.44 -32.46
C GLY A 74 9.59 0.60 -31.66
N TYR A 75 10.03 0.82 -30.43
CA TYR A 75 9.40 1.75 -29.48
C TYR A 75 10.14 3.09 -29.47
N GLN A 76 9.44 4.14 -29.88
CA GLN A 76 9.91 5.52 -29.84
C GLN A 76 9.51 6.13 -28.50
N LEU A 77 10.49 6.52 -27.71
CA LEU A 77 10.31 7.15 -26.41
C LEU A 77 10.14 8.66 -26.53
N SER A 78 9.54 9.30 -25.52
CA SER A 78 9.39 10.75 -25.41
C SER A 78 10.72 11.50 -25.40
N THR A 79 11.80 10.82 -24.99
CA THR A 79 13.19 11.32 -25.07
C THR A 79 13.71 11.45 -26.50
N GLY A 80 13.03 10.85 -27.49
CA GLY A 80 13.52 10.72 -28.85
C GLY A 80 14.36 9.47 -29.10
N GLU A 81 14.62 8.65 -28.08
CA GLU A 81 15.25 7.33 -28.30
C GLU A 81 14.29 6.38 -29.02
N LEU A 82 14.79 5.70 -30.05
CA LEU A 82 14.13 4.55 -30.66
C LEU A 82 14.80 3.26 -30.16
N ILE A 83 14.03 2.39 -29.50
CA ILE A 83 14.47 1.06 -29.09
C ILE A 83 13.94 0.04 -30.12
N PRO A 84 14.81 -0.55 -30.97
CA PRO A 84 14.38 -1.53 -31.96
C PRO A 84 13.79 -2.80 -31.34
N TYR A 85 12.86 -3.46 -32.02
CA TYR A 85 12.22 -4.69 -31.50
C TYR A 85 13.20 -5.83 -31.18
N SER A 86 14.37 -5.86 -31.81
CA SER A 86 15.42 -6.85 -31.54
C SER A 86 16.34 -6.47 -30.37
N ASP A 87 16.11 -5.32 -29.74
CA ASP A 87 16.95 -4.85 -28.63
C ASP A 87 16.66 -5.65 -27.35
N HIS A 88 17.71 -6.20 -26.75
CA HIS A 88 17.65 -7.01 -25.53
C HIS A 88 17.15 -6.24 -24.30
N ARG A 89 17.13 -4.90 -24.39
CA ARG A 89 16.59 -3.99 -23.38
C ARG A 89 15.06 -4.00 -23.32
N ILE A 90 14.38 -4.54 -24.33
CA ILE A 90 12.94 -4.78 -24.28
C ILE A 90 12.67 -5.97 -23.37
N LYS A 91 11.89 -5.74 -22.32
CA LYS A 91 11.44 -6.73 -21.34
C LYS A 91 9.92 -6.84 -21.37
N ARG A 92 9.38 -7.93 -20.82
CA ARG A 92 7.93 -8.08 -20.63
C ARG A 92 7.52 -7.38 -19.35
N SER A 93 6.54 -6.49 -19.41
CA SER A 93 5.89 -5.98 -18.20
C SER A 93 5.03 -7.08 -17.56
N HIS A 94 5.03 -7.14 -16.23
CA HIS A 94 4.17 -8.04 -15.46
C HIS A 94 2.82 -7.41 -15.08
N ASP A 95 2.51 -6.24 -15.64
CA ASP A 95 1.22 -5.56 -15.57
C ASP A 95 0.85 -4.98 -16.94
N GLU A 96 -0.28 -4.26 -17.02
CA GLU A 96 -0.78 -3.68 -18.28
C GLU A 96 -0.08 -2.38 -18.72
N TYR A 97 0.98 -1.96 -18.02
CA TYR A 97 1.63 -0.68 -18.28
C TYR A 97 3.03 -0.84 -18.85
N PHE A 98 3.47 0.21 -19.55
CA PHE A 98 4.88 0.38 -19.87
C PHE A 98 5.64 0.80 -18.62
N HIS A 99 6.87 0.31 -18.47
CA HIS A 99 7.79 0.83 -17.46
C HIS A 99 9.13 1.13 -18.10
N GLU A 100 9.68 2.28 -17.77
CA GLU A 100 10.96 2.73 -18.30
C GLU A 100 11.97 2.84 -17.17
N CYS A 101 13.16 2.29 -17.41
CA CYS A 101 14.32 2.48 -16.57
C CYS A 101 15.31 3.40 -17.27
N LYS A 102 15.70 4.49 -16.64
CA LYS A 102 16.66 5.46 -17.20
C LYS A 102 17.43 6.19 -16.10
N PRO A 103 18.59 6.81 -16.40
CA PRO A 103 19.28 7.68 -15.46
C PRO A 103 18.37 8.84 -15.02
N GLY A 104 18.23 9.05 -13.70
CA GLY A 104 17.51 10.19 -13.13
C GLY A 104 18.33 11.49 -13.18
N GLY A 105 17.65 12.64 -13.22
CA GLY A 105 18.26 13.95 -12.95
C GLY A 105 18.87 14.71 -14.14
N ASP A 106 18.98 14.11 -15.33
CA ASP A 106 19.59 14.77 -16.49
C ASP A 106 18.54 15.38 -17.45
N ALA A 107 18.78 16.64 -17.85
CA ALA A 107 17.94 17.37 -18.82
C ALA A 107 18.20 16.97 -20.29
N LYS A 108 19.18 16.11 -20.56
CA LYS A 108 19.48 15.59 -21.90
C LYS A 108 18.69 14.30 -22.14
N PRO A 109 18.33 13.98 -23.40
CA PRO A 109 17.76 12.68 -23.71
C PRO A 109 18.77 11.60 -23.35
N GLN A 110 18.50 10.90 -22.25
CA GLN A 110 19.32 9.77 -21.82
C GLN A 110 18.85 8.50 -22.50
N ARG A 111 19.81 7.63 -22.78
CA ARG A 111 19.55 6.27 -23.23
C ARG A 111 18.92 5.48 -22.08
N SER A 112 17.77 4.87 -22.31
CA SER A 112 17.09 4.03 -21.33
C SER A 112 17.86 2.73 -21.13
N TYR A 113 17.91 2.24 -19.89
CA TYR A 113 18.49 0.94 -19.58
C TYR A 113 17.60 -0.19 -20.09
N CYS A 114 16.30 -0.11 -19.82
CA CYS A 114 15.30 -1.08 -20.29
C CYS A 114 13.94 -0.42 -20.48
N LEU A 115 13.15 -1.04 -21.36
CA LEU A 115 11.73 -0.75 -21.55
C LEU A 115 10.94 -2.04 -21.31
N TYR A 116 10.08 -2.04 -20.30
CA TYR A 116 9.12 -3.11 -20.04
C TYR A 116 7.85 -2.82 -20.82
N VAL A 117 7.44 -3.77 -21.66
CA VAL A 117 6.32 -3.65 -22.58
C VAL A 117 5.19 -4.56 -22.10
N PRO A 118 3.96 -4.05 -21.93
CA PRO A 118 2.83 -4.88 -21.53
C PRO A 118 2.45 -5.85 -22.65
N ASP A 119 2.00 -7.04 -22.26
CA ASP A 119 1.43 -7.99 -23.20
C ASP A 119 0.13 -7.43 -23.78
N ARG A 120 -0.03 -7.48 -25.11
CA ARG A 120 -1.27 -7.06 -25.78
C ARG A 120 -2.33 -8.16 -25.87
N GLY A 121 -2.18 -9.21 -25.07
CA GLY A 121 -2.97 -10.44 -25.18
C GLY A 121 -2.46 -11.35 -26.32
N MET A 122 -2.30 -12.63 -26.00
CA MET A 122 -2.56 -13.71 -26.95
C MET A 122 -4.05 -14.05 -26.87
#